data_AF-A0A183BEI0-F1
#
_entry.id   AF-A0A183BEI0-F1
#
_cell.length_a   1.000
_cell.length_b   1.000
_cell.length_c   1.000
_cell.angle_alpha   90.00
_cell.angle_beta   90.00
_cell.angle_gamma   90.00
#
_symmetry.space_group_name_H-M   'P 1'
#
loop_
_entity.id
_entity.type
_entity.pdbx_description
1 polymer ?
#
loop_
_entity_poly.entity_id
_entity_poly.type
_entity_poly.pdbx_seq_one_letter_code
_entity_poly.pdbx_strand_id
1 'polypeptide(L)'
;MYPRFRPEEALKLLGKATTAPPRKVDYYDRSEPVQARLHKSLKLWTLYTDLEESLGTFETTKAAYDRMIDLRIATPQIIMNYALFLEELNYFEEAFKAYEKGVALFRWPNVYDIWAAYLAKFMERYVSIVVKFRHNF
;
A
#
# COMPACT_ATOMS: atom_id res chain seq x y z
N MET A 1 18.90 26.38 17.02
CA MET A 1 17.78 26.62 16.08
C MET A 1 17.45 25.28 15.45
N TYR A 2 16.40 24.59 15.90
CA TYR A 2 16.05 23.28 15.34
C TYR A 2 15.77 23.45 13.83
N PRO A 3 16.32 22.59 12.95
CA PRO A 3 15.93 22.59 11.56
C PRO A 3 14.41 22.38 11.54
N ARG A 4 13.68 23.38 11.03
CA ARG A 4 12.23 23.25 10.87
C ARG A 4 12.02 22.03 10.01
N PHE A 5 11.46 20.96 10.58
CA PHE A 5 11.08 19.78 9.82
C PHE A 5 10.13 20.25 8.70
N ARG A 6 10.57 20.13 7.44
CA ARG A 6 9.80 20.52 6.26
C ARG A 6 9.23 19.26 5.62
N PRO A 7 8.04 18.80 6.06
CA PRO A 7 7.45 17.55 5.59
C PRO A 7 7.28 17.49 4.07
N GLU A 8 6.94 18.62 3.44
CA GLU A 8 6.77 18.71 1.98
C GLU A 8 8.08 18.50 1.19
N GLU A 9 9.22 18.98 1.72
CA GLU A 9 10.52 18.76 1.09
C GLU A 9 10.95 17.29 1.20
N ALA A 10 10.62 16.65 2.32
CA ALA A 10 10.84 15.21 2.52
C ALA A 10 10.02 14.38 1.54
N LEU A 11 8.72 14.70 1.34
CA LEU A 11 7.87 14.05 0.34
C LEU A 11 8.43 14.19 -1.08
N LYS A 12 8.85 15.41 -1.47
CA LYS A 12 9.46 15.63 -2.80
C LYS A 12 10.75 14.86 -2.98
N LEU A 13 11.58 14.76 -1.93
CA LEU A 13 12.83 14.01 -1.98
C LEU A 13 12.58 12.50 -2.09
N LEU A 14 11.64 11.98 -1.30
CA LEU A 14 11.27 10.56 -1.32
C LEU A 14 10.62 10.17 -2.64
N GLY A 15 9.69 10.98 -3.16
CA GLY A 15 9.08 10.76 -4.47
C GLY A 15 10.12 10.70 -5.61
N LYS A 16 11.16 11.53 -5.55
CA LYS A 16 12.29 11.45 -6.50
C LYS A 16 13.11 10.17 -6.31
N ALA A 17 13.34 9.74 -5.07
CA ALA A 17 14.12 8.54 -4.76
C ALA A 17 13.37 7.23 -5.09
N THR A 18 12.04 7.24 -5.05
CA THR A 18 11.18 6.10 -5.37
C THR A 18 10.80 6.02 -6.85
N THR A 19 11.07 7.06 -7.64
CA THR A 19 10.84 7.06 -9.09
C THR A 19 11.77 6.03 -9.76
N ALA A 20 11.17 5.08 -10.48
CA ALA A 20 11.94 4.08 -11.22
C ALA A 20 12.81 4.76 -12.29
N PRO A 21 14.11 4.41 -12.39
CA PRO A 21 14.96 4.95 -13.44
C PRO A 21 14.45 4.52 -14.83
N PRO A 22 14.68 5.31 -15.89
CA PRO A 22 14.21 5.01 -17.25
C PRO A 22 14.82 3.74 -17.85
N ARG A 23 15.91 3.24 -17.25
CA ARG A 23 16.56 1.98 -17.61
C ARG A 23 16.09 0.88 -16.66
N LYS A 24 15.74 -0.30 -17.18
CA LYS A 24 15.48 -1.50 -16.37
C LYS A 24 16.75 -1.85 -15.60
N VAL A 25 16.74 -1.65 -14.29
CA VAL A 25 17.85 -2.02 -13.39
C VAL A 25 17.41 -3.23 -12.57
N ASP A 26 18.18 -4.31 -12.65
CA ASP A 26 17.95 -5.49 -11.81
C ASP A 26 18.34 -5.19 -10.37
N TYR A 27 17.47 -5.58 -9.43
CA TYR A 27 17.67 -5.25 -8.01
C TYR A 27 18.94 -5.89 -7.44
N TYR A 28 19.21 -7.12 -7.89
CA TYR A 28 20.27 -7.95 -7.35
C TYR A 28 21.62 -7.73 -8.05
N ASP A 29 21.69 -6.80 -9.00
CA ASP A 29 22.81 -6.71 -9.94
C ASP A 29 24.19 -6.53 -9.29
N ARG A 30 24.37 -6.08 -8.05
CA ARG A 30 25.65 -5.72 -7.38
C ARG A 30 26.68 -4.83 -8.14
N SER A 31 26.66 -4.73 -9.47
CA SER A 31 27.52 -3.85 -10.27
C SER A 31 26.92 -2.45 -10.45
N GLU A 32 25.58 -2.34 -10.46
CA GLU A 32 24.88 -1.05 -10.55
C GLU A 32 24.94 -0.27 -9.21
N PRO A 33 25.05 1.07 -9.23
CA PRO A 33 25.16 1.89 -8.02
C PRO A 33 23.94 1.74 -7.10
N VAL A 34 24.14 1.87 -5.78
CA VAL A 34 23.06 1.74 -4.78
C VAL A 34 21.93 2.74 -5.04
N GLN A 35 22.26 3.93 -5.56
CA GLN A 35 21.28 4.93 -5.99
C GLN A 35 20.30 4.39 -7.04
N ALA A 36 20.76 3.54 -7.94
CA ALA A 36 19.92 2.94 -8.99
C ALA A 36 18.94 1.88 -8.44
N ARG A 37 19.07 1.49 -7.16
CA ARG A 37 18.24 0.47 -6.50
C ARG A 37 17.32 1.04 -5.42
N LEU A 38 17.41 2.34 -5.15
CA LEU A 38 16.60 3.01 -4.12
C LEU A 38 15.09 2.77 -4.34
N HIS A 39 14.65 2.78 -5.60
CA HIS A 39 13.27 2.49 -6.00
C HIS A 39 12.75 1.08 -5.63
N LYS A 40 13.61 0.17 -5.16
CA LYS A 40 13.23 -1.16 -4.66
C LYS A 40 13.43 -1.34 -3.17
N SER A 41 13.91 -0.30 -2.48
CA SER A 41 14.10 -0.33 -1.03
C SER A 41 12.75 -0.26 -0.33
N LEU A 42 12.34 -1.38 0.28
CA LEU A 42 11.10 -1.45 1.03
C LEU A 42 11.00 -0.37 2.11
N LYS A 43 12.08 -0.12 2.84
CA LYS A 43 12.12 0.88 3.93
C LYS A 43 11.86 2.31 3.45
N LEU A 44 12.30 2.64 2.23
CA LEU A 44 12.05 3.97 1.66
C LEU A 44 10.59 4.11 1.25
N TRP A 45 10.02 3.04 0.69
CA TRP A 45 8.62 3.03 0.30
C TRP A 45 7.67 3.05 1.48
N THR A 46 7.95 2.31 2.57
CA THR A 46 7.15 2.39 3.79
C THR A 46 7.21 3.80 4.39
N LEU A 47 8.40 4.42 4.45
CA LEU A 47 8.51 5.81 4.89
C LEU A 47 7.75 6.78 3.98
N TYR A 48 7.76 6.53 2.66
CA TYR A 48 7.03 7.33 1.69
C TYR A 48 5.52 7.21 1.87
N THR A 49 4.99 5.99 2.04
CA THR A 49 3.55 5.78 2.29
C THR A 49 3.11 6.38 3.61
N ASP A 50 3.89 6.23 4.69
CA ASP A 50 3.53 6.80 6.01
C ASP A 50 3.44 8.34 5.95
N LEU A 51 4.32 8.97 5.18
CA LEU A 51 4.29 10.42 4.97
C LEU A 51 3.13 10.86 4.06
N GLU A 52 2.82 10.11 3.00
CA GLU A 52 1.67 10.38 2.14
C GLU A 52 0.35 10.20 2.90
N GLU A 53 0.21 9.19 3.76
CA GLU A 53 -0.96 9.05 4.64
C GLU A 53 -1.14 10.24 5.59
N SER A 54 -0.04 10.79 6.11
CA SER A 54 -0.08 11.88 7.08
C SER A 54 -0.30 13.26 6.47
N LEU A 55 0.16 13.48 5.23
CA LEU A 55 0.32 14.81 4.63
C LEU A 55 -0.21 14.93 3.20
N GLY A 56 -0.41 13.80 2.54
CA GLY A 56 -0.82 13.70 1.15
C GLY A 56 -2.34 13.77 0.97
N THR A 57 -2.75 13.52 -0.26
CA THR A 57 -4.16 13.39 -0.65
C THR A 57 -4.51 11.91 -0.79
N PHE A 58 -5.80 11.59 -0.76
CA PHE A 58 -6.26 10.21 -1.00
C PHE A 58 -5.66 9.61 -2.27
N GLU A 59 -5.65 10.39 -3.37
CA GLU A 59 -5.18 9.97 -4.67
C GLU A 59 -3.66 9.70 -4.68
N THR A 60 -2.86 10.52 -3.99
CA THR A 60 -1.41 10.37 -3.95
C THR A 60 -0.99 9.18 -3.08
N THR A 61 -1.63 8.99 -1.93
CA THR A 61 -1.42 7.83 -1.06
C THR A 61 -1.82 6.54 -1.74
N LYS A 62 -2.99 6.52 -2.39
CA LYS A 62 -3.46 5.38 -3.19
C LYS A 62 -2.47 5.04 -4.31
N ALA A 63 -2.00 6.05 -5.04
CA ALA A 63 -1.01 5.85 -6.11
C ALA A 63 0.34 5.34 -5.57
N ALA A 64 0.75 5.74 -4.37
CA ALA A 64 1.96 5.23 -3.73
C ALA A 64 1.85 3.73 -3.43
N TYR A 65 0.73 3.28 -2.85
CA TYR A 65 0.46 1.86 -2.59
C TYR A 65 0.36 1.05 -3.88
N ASP A 66 -0.41 1.52 -4.86
CA ASP A 66 -0.54 0.83 -6.16
C ASP A 66 0.84 0.65 -6.82
N ARG A 67 1.73 1.65 -6.77
CA ARG A 67 3.12 1.53 -7.27
C ARG A 67 3.94 0.49 -6.51
N MET A 68 3.80 0.37 -5.20
CA MET A 68 4.51 -0.65 -4.42
C MET A 68 4.08 -2.08 -4.81
N ILE A 69 2.80 -2.26 -5.13
CA ILE A 69 2.25 -3.53 -5.59
C ILE A 69 2.79 -3.84 -7.00
N ASP A 70 2.74 -2.87 -7.92
CA ASP A 70 3.23 -3.03 -9.29
C ASP A 70 4.73 -3.36 -9.35
N LEU A 71 5.53 -2.74 -8.47
CA LEU A 71 6.95 -3.02 -8.33
C LEU A 71 7.26 -4.34 -7.60
N ARG A 72 6.24 -5.05 -7.11
CA ARG A 72 6.34 -6.29 -6.32
C ARG A 72 7.24 -6.17 -5.09
N ILE A 73 7.24 -4.99 -4.48
CA ILE A 73 7.96 -4.72 -3.22
C ILE A 73 7.02 -4.73 -2.01
N ALA A 74 5.70 -4.71 -2.24
CA ALA A 74 4.71 -4.84 -1.19
C ALA A 74 4.89 -6.17 -0.43
N THR A 75 4.70 -6.13 0.89
CA THR A 75 4.55 -7.30 1.75
C THR A 75 3.07 -7.54 2.05
N PRO A 76 2.68 -8.71 2.59
CA PRO A 76 1.29 -8.92 3.03
C PRO A 76 0.81 -7.84 4.02
N GLN A 77 1.68 -7.42 4.94
CA GLN A 77 1.38 -6.33 5.87
C GLN A 77 1.09 -5.00 5.16
N ILE A 78 1.79 -4.70 4.06
CA ILE A 78 1.54 -3.49 3.28
C ILE A 78 0.18 -3.55 2.58
N ILE A 79 -0.23 -4.72 2.08
CA ILE A 79 -1.59 -4.90 1.53
C ILE A 79 -2.64 -4.67 2.62
N MET A 80 -2.41 -5.22 3.82
CA MET A 80 -3.30 -5.03 4.96
C MET A 80 -3.44 -3.55 5.33
N ASN A 81 -2.33 -2.81 5.41
CA ASN A 81 -2.34 -1.38 5.71
C ASN A 81 -3.07 -0.59 4.62
N TYR A 82 -2.83 -0.90 3.35
CA TYR A 82 -3.50 -0.24 2.23
C TYR A 82 -5.01 -0.44 2.27
N ALA A 83 -5.47 -1.68 2.49
CA ALA A 83 -6.89 -1.97 2.58
C ALA A 83 -7.53 -1.28 3.81
N LEU A 84 -6.84 -1.24 4.95
CA LEU A 84 -7.29 -0.52 6.13
C LEU A 84 -7.44 0.99 5.86
N PHE A 85 -6.44 1.62 5.24
CA PHE A 85 -6.50 3.03 4.84
C PHE A 85 -7.73 3.33 3.95
N LEU A 86 -8.02 2.46 2.99
CA LEU A 86 -9.20 2.58 2.13
C LEU A 86 -10.51 2.39 2.91
N GLU A 87 -10.55 1.46 3.86
CA GLU A 87 -11.71 1.24 4.75
C GLU A 87 -11.98 2.44 5.65
N GLU A 88 -10.95 3.04 6.26
CA GLU A 88 -11.07 4.23 7.13
C GLU A 88 -11.66 5.43 6.39
N LEU A 89 -11.37 5.53 5.09
CA LEU A 89 -11.93 6.55 4.20
C LEU A 89 -13.26 6.15 3.55
N ASN A 90 -13.85 5.02 3.96
CA ASN A 90 -15.11 4.46 3.45
C ASN A 90 -15.08 4.01 1.97
N TYR A 91 -13.91 3.82 1.37
CA TYR A 91 -13.73 3.27 0.02
C TYR A 91 -13.69 1.75 0.04
N PHE A 92 -14.76 1.12 0.53
CA PHE A 92 -14.81 -0.34 0.74
C PHE A 92 -14.58 -1.15 -0.54
N GLU A 93 -15.09 -0.71 -1.70
CA GLU A 93 -14.87 -1.41 -2.97
C GLU A 93 -13.39 -1.44 -3.37
N GLU A 94 -12.68 -0.32 -3.19
CA GLU A 94 -11.25 -0.26 -3.47
C GLU A 94 -10.46 -1.08 -2.44
N ALA A 95 -10.89 -1.11 -1.17
CA ALA A 95 -10.29 -1.97 -0.14
C ALA A 95 -10.37 -3.45 -0.52
N PHE A 96 -11.53 -3.91 -1.00
CA PHE A 96 -11.70 -5.28 -1.51
C PHE A 96 -10.81 -5.56 -2.72
N LYS A 97 -10.70 -4.63 -3.69
CA LYS A 97 -9.76 -4.77 -4.81
C LYS A 97 -8.30 -4.85 -4.33
N ALA A 98 -7.92 -4.12 -3.28
CA ALA A 98 -6.58 -4.20 -2.70
C ALA A 98 -6.30 -5.59 -2.11
N TYR A 99 -7.26 -6.16 -1.37
CA TYR A 99 -7.15 -7.55 -0.89
C TYR A 99 -7.04 -8.55 -2.04
N GLU A 100 -7.85 -8.43 -3.10
CA GLU A 100 -7.82 -9.31 -4.28
C GLU A 100 -6.46 -9.26 -5.00
N LYS A 101 -5.91 -8.06 -5.18
CA LYS A 101 -4.55 -7.88 -5.72
C LYS A 101 -3.51 -8.58 -4.84
N GLY A 102 -3.62 -8.44 -3.52
CA GLY A 102 -2.74 -9.12 -2.57
C GLY A 102 -2.83 -10.64 -2.66
N VAL A 103 -4.04 -11.19 -2.71
CA VAL A 103 -4.28 -12.63 -2.88
C VAL A 103 -3.65 -13.16 -4.16
N ALA A 104 -3.74 -12.41 -5.26
CA ALA A 104 -3.11 -12.79 -6.53
C ALA A 104 -1.58 -12.72 -6.50
N LEU A 105 -1.01 -11.86 -5.65
CA LEU A 105 0.43 -11.62 -5.57
C LEU A 105 1.17 -12.64 -4.69
N PHE A 106 0.57 -13.07 -3.58
CA PHE A 106 1.23 -13.94 -2.60
C PHE A 106 0.78 -15.40 -2.70
N ARG A 107 1.70 -16.31 -2.35
CA ARG A 107 1.41 -17.75 -2.22
C ARG A 107 1.33 -18.14 -0.75
N TRP A 108 0.78 -19.32 -0.50
CA TRP A 108 0.80 -19.93 0.83
C TRP A 108 2.25 -20.07 1.35
N PRO A 109 2.55 -19.79 2.64
CA PRO A 109 1.62 -19.43 3.72
C PRO A 109 1.30 -17.93 3.82
N ASN A 110 2.06 -17.06 3.14
CA ASN A 110 1.97 -15.60 3.29
C ASN A 110 0.63 -15.00 2.83
N VAL A 111 -0.12 -15.70 1.98
CA VAL A 111 -1.45 -15.27 1.52
C VAL A 111 -2.55 -15.49 2.56
N TYR A 112 -2.30 -16.31 3.60
CA TYR A 112 -3.30 -16.69 4.58
C TYR A 112 -3.89 -15.48 5.31
N ASP A 113 -3.04 -14.58 5.80
CA ASP A 113 -3.47 -13.41 6.57
C ASP A 113 -4.36 -12.48 5.74
N ILE A 114 -4.04 -12.33 4.44
CA ILE A 114 -4.82 -11.53 3.50
C ILE A 114 -6.21 -12.16 3.28
N TRP A 115 -6.27 -13.48 3.07
CA TRP A 115 -7.54 -14.20 2.94
C TRP A 115 -8.39 -14.12 4.20
N ALA A 116 -7.78 -14.30 5.37
CA ALA A 116 -8.47 -14.25 6.65
C ALA A 116 -9.10 -12.87 6.88
N ALA A 117 -8.35 -11.79 6.62
CA ALA A 117 -8.86 -10.43 6.70
C ALA A 117 -9.96 -10.15 5.67
N TYR A 118 -9.71 -10.49 4.40
CA TYR A 118 -10.68 -10.31 3.32
C TYR A 118 -12.03 -10.95 3.64
N LEU A 119 -12.03 -12.22 4.04
CA LEU A 119 -13.25 -12.97 4.35
C LEU A 119 -13.94 -12.41 5.61
N ALA A 120 -13.19 -12.10 6.67
CA ALA A 120 -13.76 -11.53 7.89
C ALA A 120 -14.48 -10.20 7.60
N LYS A 121 -13.82 -9.30 6.87
CA LYS A 121 -14.37 -7.98 6.49
C LYS A 121 -15.54 -8.09 5.52
N PHE A 122 -15.46 -9.01 4.56
CA PHE A 122 -16.54 -9.28 3.63
C PHE A 122 -17.80 -9.77 4.36
N MET A 123 -17.63 -10.73 5.28
CA MET A 123 -18.72 -11.25 6.10
C MET A 123 -19.33 -10.16 6.98
N GLU A 124 -18.50 -9.39 7.68
CA GLU A 124 -18.96 -8.28 8.52
C GLU A 124 -19.79 -7.28 7.72
N ARG A 125 -19.35 -6.90 6.52
CA ARG A 125 -20.06 -5.91 5.70
C ARG A 125 -21.36 -6.48 5.13
N TYR A 126 -21.29 -7.59 4.40
CA TYR A 126 -22.43 -8.07 3.61
C TYR A 126 -23.44 -8.86 4.44
N VAL A 127 -23.01 -9.65 5.43
CA VAL A 127 -23.94 -10.39 6.28
C VAL A 127 -24.69 -9.44 7.22
N SER A 128 -24.00 -8.44 7.78
CA SER A 128 -24.66 -7.43 8.62
C SER A 128 -25.66 -6.58 7.83
N ILE A 129 -25.37 -6.27 6.55
CA ILE A 129 -26.32 -5.59 5.66
C ILE A 129 -27.58 -6.44 5.50
N VAL A 130 -27.44 -7.73 5.19
CA VAL A 130 -28.58 -8.65 4.97
C VAL A 130 -29.42 -8.81 6.25
N VAL A 131 -28.80 -8.94 7.42
CA VAL A 131 -29.52 -9.08 8.70
C VAL A 131 -30.30 -7.80 9.05
N LYS A 132 -29.72 -6.61 8.81
CA LYS A 132 -30.40 -5.32 9.00
C LYS A 132 -31.60 -5.15 8.07
N PHE A 133 -31.48 -5.56 6.81
CA PHE A 133 -32.62 -5.52 5.89
C PHE A 133 -33.75 -6.46 6.32
N ARG A 134 -33.45 -7.61 6.93
CA ARG A 134 -34.46 -8.59 7.37
C ARG A 134 -35.25 -8.19 8.62
N HIS A 135 -34.80 -7.18 9.37
CA HIS A 135 -35.48 -6.66 10.56
C HIS A 135 -36.29 -5.37 10.31
N ASN A 136 -36.20 -4.79 9.11
CA ASN A 136 -36.91 -3.56 8.72
C ASN A 136 -38.08 -3.81 7.74
N PHE A 137 -38.53 -5.06 7.60
CA PHE A 137 -39.73 -5.45 6.86
C PHE A 137 -40.57 -6.43 7.68
#